data_AF-A0A252F660-F1
#
_entry.id   AF-A0A252F660-F1
#
_cell.length_a   1.000
_cell.length_b   1.000
_cell.length_c   1.000
_cell.angle_alpha   90.00
_cell.angle_beta   90.00
_cell.angle_gamma   90.00
#
_symmetry.space_group_name_H-M   'P 1'
#
loop_
_entity.id
_entity.type
_entity.pdbx_description
1 polymer ?
#
loop_
_entity_poly.entity_id
_entity_poly.type
_entity_poly.pdbx_seq_one_letter_code
_entity_poly.pdbx_strand_id
1 'polypeptide(L)'
;MTRHYARARKEKRAIDSTPVNTVTTWRGKRKKYGDQAFVGSGHKQLPASEQKRRMLELEKEVKELQRANDILQEALGFFAARRKK
;
A
#
# COMPACT_ATOMS: atom_id res chain seq x y z
N MET A 1 26.33 -32.68 12.68
CA MET A 1 24.90 -32.98 12.94
C MET A 1 24.21 -32.04 13.95
N THR A 2 24.92 -31.12 14.63
CA THR A 2 24.37 -30.38 15.80
C THR A 2 23.71 -29.03 15.52
N ARG A 3 24.10 -28.30 14.45
CA ARG A 3 23.60 -26.93 14.19
C ARG A 3 22.13 -26.87 13.76
N HIS A 4 21.66 -27.81 12.93
CA HIS A 4 20.26 -27.88 12.49
C HIS A 4 19.31 -28.15 13.66
N TYR A 5 19.72 -29.02 14.59
CA TYR A 5 18.92 -29.39 15.75
C TYR A 5 18.78 -28.22 16.75
N ALA A 6 19.86 -27.47 16.97
CA ALA A 6 19.84 -26.29 17.83
C ALA A 6 18.92 -25.18 17.27
N ARG A 7 18.91 -24.99 15.95
CA ARG A 7 18.02 -24.02 15.29
C ARG A 7 16.54 -24.38 15.45
N ALA A 8 16.18 -25.62 15.14
CA ALA A 8 14.79 -26.10 15.27
C ALA A 8 14.26 -25.98 16.71
N ARG A 9 15.12 -26.24 17.71
CA ARG A 9 14.78 -26.05 19.14
C ARG A 9 14.52 -24.59 19.48
N LYS A 10 15.31 -23.65 18.94
CA LYS A 10 15.13 -22.21 19.16
C LYS A 10 13.83 -21.72 18.50
N GLU A 11 13.54 -22.17 17.29
CA GLU A 11 12.29 -21.85 16.56
C GLU A 11 11.07 -22.37 17.32
N LYS A 12 11.08 -23.63 17.78
CA LYS A 12 9.98 -24.21 18.55
C LYS A 12 9.70 -23.43 19.85
N ARG A 13 10.75 -23.07 20.60
CA ARG A 13 10.61 -22.26 21.82
C ARG A 13 10.01 -20.87 21.54
N ALA A 14 10.39 -20.24 20.43
CA ALA A 14 9.85 -18.94 20.06
C ALA A 14 8.34 -19.03 19.74
N ILE A 15 7.93 -20.08 19.01
CA ILE A 15 6.53 -20.35 18.70
C ILE A 15 5.73 -20.54 19.99
N ASP A 16 6.21 -21.41 20.89
CA ASP A 16 5.53 -21.72 22.16
C ASP A 16 5.42 -20.48 23.07
N SER A 17 6.39 -19.56 23.02
CA SER A 17 6.38 -18.32 23.79
C SER A 17 5.53 -17.19 23.18
N THR A 18 4.97 -17.37 21.98
CA THR A 18 4.23 -16.30 21.30
C THR A 18 2.84 -16.14 21.92
N PRO A 19 2.48 -14.95 22.43
CA PRO A 19 1.17 -14.71 23.01
C PRO A 19 0.01 -14.99 22.04
N VAL A 20 -1.08 -15.59 22.54
CA VAL A 20 -2.23 -16.00 21.71
C VAL A 20 -2.87 -14.80 20.99
N ASN A 21 -2.94 -13.64 21.65
CA ASN A 21 -3.46 -12.41 21.05
C ASN A 21 -2.63 -11.98 19.83
N THR A 22 -1.31 -12.09 19.87
CA THR A 22 -0.41 -11.79 18.76
C THR A 22 -0.71 -12.69 17.56
N VAL A 23 -0.84 -14.00 17.78
CA VAL A 23 -1.15 -14.94 16.70
C VAL A 23 -2.54 -14.68 16.10
N THR A 24 -3.52 -14.32 16.93
CA THR A 24 -4.87 -13.94 16.48
C THR A 24 -4.85 -12.67 15.63
N THR A 25 -4.10 -11.64 16.04
CA THR A 25 -3.90 -10.43 15.24
C THR A 25 -3.24 -10.76 13.90
N TRP A 26 -2.22 -11.61 13.88
CA TRP A 26 -1.54 -12.02 12.65
C TRP A 26 -2.47 -12.79 11.71
N ARG A 27 -3.28 -13.71 12.23
CA ARG A 27 -4.33 -14.40 11.46
C ARG A 27 -5.33 -13.42 10.86
N GLY A 28 -5.78 -12.42 11.62
CA GLY A 28 -6.66 -11.36 11.14
C GLY A 28 -6.04 -10.55 10.01
N LYS A 29 -4.77 -10.13 10.16
CA LYS A 29 -4.02 -9.43 9.11
C LYS A 29 -3.87 -10.28 7.84
N ARG A 30 -3.51 -11.55 7.98
CA ARG A 30 -3.40 -12.48 6.84
C ARG A 30 -4.74 -12.68 6.12
N LYS A 31 -5.85 -12.79 6.87
CA LYS A 31 -7.20 -12.88 6.27
C LYS A 31 -7.57 -11.62 5.47
N LYS A 32 -7.19 -10.44 5.97
CA LYS A 32 -7.56 -9.15 5.35
C LYS A 32 -6.69 -8.78 4.16
N TYR A 33 -5.40 -9.09 4.20
CA TYR A 33 -4.41 -8.60 3.24
C TYR A 33 -3.73 -9.72 2.44
N GLY A 34 -4.04 -10.98 2.71
CA GLY A 34 -3.43 -12.14 2.04
C GLY A 34 -1.90 -12.14 2.19
N ASP A 35 -1.21 -12.32 1.07
CA ASP A 35 0.26 -12.36 1.01
C ASP A 35 0.91 -11.00 1.28
N GLN A 36 0.14 -9.91 1.22
CA GLN A 36 0.62 -8.55 1.50
C GLN A 36 0.49 -8.16 2.99
N ALA A 37 0.15 -9.11 3.87
CA ALA A 37 -0.04 -8.83 5.30
C ALA A 37 1.25 -8.40 6.02
N PHE A 38 2.43 -8.82 5.52
CA PHE A 38 3.73 -8.60 6.16
C PHE A 38 4.81 -8.17 5.16
N VAL A 39 4.63 -7.02 4.51
CA VAL A 39 5.56 -6.47 3.48
C VAL A 39 6.88 -5.90 4.02
N GLY A 40 7.11 -5.94 5.34
CA GLY A 40 8.30 -5.36 5.97
C GLY A 40 8.29 -3.83 6.03
N SER A 41 9.34 -3.25 6.61
CA SER A 41 9.49 -1.79 6.67
C SER A 41 9.84 -1.21 5.28
N GLY A 42 9.43 0.03 5.02
CA GLY A 42 9.71 0.74 3.75
C GLY A 42 8.83 0.34 2.56
N HIS A 43 8.06 -0.75 2.65
CA HIS A 43 7.18 -1.22 1.57
C HIS A 43 5.73 -0.82 1.82
N LYS A 44 5.07 -0.32 0.77
CA LYS A 44 3.64 -0.01 0.82
C LYS A 44 2.85 -1.30 0.61
N GLN A 45 1.85 -1.53 1.46
CA GLN A 45 0.88 -2.61 1.24
C GLN A 45 0.14 -2.33 -0.06
N LEU A 46 0.22 -3.27 -1.00
CA LEU A 46 -0.59 -3.19 -2.20
C LEU A 46 -2.06 -3.46 -1.85
N PRO A 47 -3.01 -2.85 -2.58
CA PRO A 47 -4.42 -3.14 -2.38
C PRO A 47 -4.69 -4.62 -2.60
N ALA A 48 -5.46 -5.20 -1.67
CA ALA A 48 -5.73 -6.63 -1.61
C ALA A 48 -6.58 -7.15 -2.77
N SER A 49 -7.31 -6.28 -3.48
CA SER A 49 -8.09 -6.63 -4.66
C SER A 49 -7.70 -5.78 -5.86
N GLU A 50 -7.78 -6.38 -7.05
CA GLU A 50 -7.58 -5.69 -8.33
C GLU A 50 -8.51 -4.48 -8.48
N GLN A 51 -9.76 -4.60 -8.02
CA GLN A 51 -10.73 -3.51 -8.02
C GLN A 51 -10.22 -2.29 -7.22
N LYS A 52 -9.62 -2.50 -6.04
CA LYS A 52 -9.05 -1.41 -5.25
C LYS A 52 -7.80 -0.81 -5.89
N ARG A 53 -7.01 -1.63 -6.60
CA ARG A 53 -5.86 -1.13 -7.39
C ARG A 53 -6.35 -0.20 -8.49
N ARG A 54 -7.30 -0.69 -9.30
CA ARG A 54 -7.90 0.08 -10.38
C ARG A 54 -8.57 1.36 -9.89
N MET A 55 -9.25 1.32 -8.74
CA MET A 55 -9.85 2.50 -8.13
C MET A 55 -8.79 3.57 -7.79
N LEU A 56 -7.69 3.19 -7.16
CA LEU A 56 -6.60 4.13 -6.83
C LEU A 56 -5.92 4.69 -8.09
N GLU A 57 -5.77 3.87 -9.13
CA GLU A 57 -5.23 4.31 -10.42
C GLU A 57 -6.15 5.33 -11.09
N LEU A 58 -7.45 5.05 -11.12
CA LEU A 58 -8.46 5.97 -11.66
C LEU A 58 -8.54 7.28 -10.86
N GLU A 59 -8.52 7.21 -9.52
CA GLU A 59 -8.49 8.41 -8.67
C GLU A 59 -7.26 9.28 -8.96
N LYS A 60 -6.10 8.66 -9.20
CA LYS A 60 -4.89 9.38 -9.58
C LYS A 60 -5.03 10.02 -10.95
N GLU A 61 -5.55 9.29 -11.94
CA GLU A 61 -5.76 9.80 -13.29
C GLU A 61 -6.74 10.99 -13.31
N VAL A 62 -7.88 10.87 -12.62
CA VAL A 62 -8.85 11.96 -12.49
C VAL A 62 -8.20 13.22 -11.90
N LYS A 63 -7.37 13.07 -10.86
CA LYS A 63 -6.68 14.19 -10.23
C LYS A 63 -5.69 14.88 -11.17
N GLU A 64 -4.93 14.10 -11.95
CA GLU A 64 -3.99 14.66 -12.93
C GLU A 64 -4.75 15.36 -14.08
N LEU A 65 -5.87 14.79 -14.55
CA LEU A 65 -6.72 15.41 -15.57
C LEU A 65 -7.35 16.72 -15.10
N GLN A 66 -7.84 16.77 -13.85
CA GLN A 66 -8.36 17.99 -13.23
C GLN A 66 -7.29 19.07 -13.19
N ARG A 67 -6.09 18.71 -12.70
CA ARG A 67 -4.95 19.63 -12.66
C ARG A 67 -4.55 20.15 -14.05
N ALA A 68 -4.55 19.28 -15.06
CA ALA A 68 -4.27 19.70 -16.43
C ALA A 68 -5.33 20.67 -16.96
N ASN A 69 -6.60 20.40 -16.68
CA ASN A 69 -7.69 21.32 -17.03
C ASN A 69 -7.55 22.68 -16.35
N ASP A 70 -7.20 22.71 -15.06
CA ASP A 70 -7.01 23.96 -14.32
C ASP A 70 -5.91 24.82 -14.95
N ILE A 71 -4.76 24.20 -15.28
CA ILE A 71 -3.64 24.88 -15.96
C ILE A 71 -4.09 25.44 -17.32
N LEU A 72 -4.87 24.67 -18.09
CA LEU A 72 -5.36 25.11 -19.39
C LEU A 72 -6.34 26.28 -19.27
N GLN A 73 -7.24 26.25 -18.27
CA GLN A 73 -8.17 27.35 -18.01
C GLN A 73 -7.45 28.63 -17.57
N GLU A 74 -6.45 28.51 -16.69
CA GLU A 74 -5.59 29.63 -16.30
C GLU A 74 -4.86 30.23 -17.52
N ALA A 75 -4.33 29.39 -18.40
CA ALA A 75 -3.67 29.83 -19.62
C ALA A 75 -4.64 30.57 -20.55
N LEU A 76 -5.86 30.08 -20.74
CA LEU A 76 -6.90 30.75 -21.52
C LEU A 76 -7.23 32.14 -20.96
N GLY A 77 -7.36 32.26 -19.63
CA GLY A 77 -7.56 33.55 -18.95
C GLY A 77 -6.42 34.53 -19.23
N PHE A 78 -5.17 34.06 -19.17
CA PHE A 78 -3.99 34.86 -19.49
C PHE A 78 -4.00 35.36 -20.95
N PHE A 79 -4.30 34.49 -21.91
CA PHE A 79 -4.37 34.88 -23.33
C PHE A 79 -5.50 35.87 -23.61
N ALA A 80 -6.67 35.67 -22.98
CA ALA A 80 -7.80 36.58 -23.13
C ALA A 80 -7.51 37.99 -22.58
N ALA A 81 -6.82 38.07 -21.44
CA ALA A 81 -6.37 39.35 -20.87
C ALA A 81 -5.35 40.05 -21.76
N ARG A 82 -4.43 39.29 -22.38
CA ARG A 82 -3.42 39.83 -23.31
C ARG A 82 -4.03 40.41 -24.59
N ARG A 83 -5.14 39.86 -25.09
CA ARG A 83 -5.81 40.34 -26.32
C ARG A 83 -6.52 41.69 -26.16
N LYS A 84 -6.73 42.16 -24.93
CA LYS A 84 -7.41 43.43 -24.63
C LYS A 84 -6.47 44.64 -24.49
N LYS A 85 -5.15 44.42 -24.63
CA LYS A 85 -4.13 45.47 -24.79
C LYS A 85 -3.78 45.61 -26.27
#